data_AF-A0A2V7QQK0-F1
#
_entry.id   AF-A0A2V7QQK0-F1
#
_cell.length_a   1.000
_cell.length_b   1.000
_cell.length_c   1.000
_cell.angle_alpha   90.00
_cell.angle_beta   90.00
_cell.angle_gamma   90.00
#
_symmetry.space_group_name_H-M   'P 1'
#
loop_
_entity.id
_entity.type
_entity.pdbx_description
1 polymer ?
#
loop_
_entity_poly.entity_id
_entity_poly.type
_entity_poly.pdbx_seq_one_letter_code
_entity_poly.pdbx_strand_id
1 'polypeptide(L)'
;MSETLVKFDEPIIGLGRARYIAQAVGRERDDGLWEGWLEFIPVDDNAPPIPSGRETTQPKRTDLEYWAQGLTRVYLQGALTRAQSPTQAIERDRAQRESS
;
A
#
# COMPACT_ATOMS: atom_id res chain seq x y z
N MET A 1 -7.70 -13.66 -2.13
CA MET A 1 -7.19 -12.95 -3.32
C MET A 1 -7.27 -11.46 -3.03
N SER A 2 -6.27 -10.67 -3.42
CA SER A 2 -6.34 -9.21 -3.27
C SER A 2 -6.96 -8.54 -4.50
N GLU A 3 -7.60 -7.40 -4.29
CA GLU A 3 -8.19 -6.57 -5.34
C GLU A 3 -7.80 -5.10 -5.17
N THR A 4 -7.69 -4.38 -6.28
CA THR A 4 -7.49 -2.92 -6.26
C THR A 4 -8.84 -2.24 -6.09
N LEU A 5 -8.99 -1.46 -5.02
CA LEU A 5 -10.20 -0.71 -4.70
C LEU A 5 -10.19 0.65 -5.38
N VAL A 6 -9.07 1.36 -5.29
CA VAL A 6 -8.88 2.69 -5.87
C VAL A 6 -7.47 2.79 -6.42
N LYS A 7 -7.33 3.29 -7.64
CA LYS A 7 -6.05 3.69 -8.22
C LYS A 7 -6.00 5.21 -8.28
N PHE A 8 -4.95 5.78 -7.71
CA PHE A 8 -4.73 7.23 -7.76
C PHE A 8 -4.02 7.58 -9.07
N ASP A 9 -4.36 8.71 -9.67
CA ASP A 9 -3.81 9.18 -10.94
C ASP A 9 -2.67 10.19 -10.74
N GLU A 10 -2.67 10.91 -9.62
CA GLU A 10 -1.63 11.86 -9.28
C GLU A 10 -0.39 11.17 -8.65
N PRO A 11 0.82 11.34 -9.22
CA PRO A 11 2.03 10.79 -8.64
C PRO A 11 2.46 11.52 -7.37
N ILE A 12 2.99 10.75 -6.42
CA ILE A 12 3.63 11.24 -5.19
C ILE A 12 5.15 11.01 -5.23
N ILE A 13 5.89 11.78 -4.44
CA ILE A 13 7.36 11.79 -4.49
C ILE A 13 7.94 11.06 -3.28
N GLY A 14 8.62 9.94 -3.49
CA GLY A 14 9.30 9.20 -2.43
C GLY A 14 10.71 9.70 -2.13
N LEU A 15 11.44 8.93 -1.31
CA LEU A 15 12.87 9.11 -1.07
C LEU A 15 13.64 9.13 -2.40
N GLY A 16 14.70 9.93 -2.47
CA GLY A 16 15.50 10.07 -3.69
C GLY A 16 14.79 10.78 -4.85
N ARG A 17 13.63 11.41 -4.61
CA ARG A 17 12.78 12.07 -5.62
C ARG A 17 12.16 11.11 -6.66
N ALA A 18 12.16 9.81 -6.38
CA ALA A 18 11.47 8.83 -7.22
C ALA A 18 9.95 9.04 -7.18
N ARG A 19 9.27 8.86 -8.32
CA ARG A 19 7.84 9.07 -8.45
C ARG A 19 7.08 7.75 -8.34
N TYR A 20 5.95 7.78 -7.64
CA TYR A 20 5.11 6.61 -7.42
C TYR A 20 3.64 6.93 -7.71
N ILE A 21 2.96 5.98 -8.33
CA ILE A 21 1.50 5.93 -8.36
C ILE A 21 1.04 5.05 -7.20
N ALA A 22 0.15 5.59 -6.37
CA ALA A 22 -0.46 4.82 -5.30
C ALA A 22 -1.69 4.05 -5.80
N GLN A 23 -1.95 2.91 -5.19
CA GLN A 23 -3.22 2.21 -5.27
C GLN A 23 -3.62 1.66 -3.91
N ALA A 24 -4.89 1.78 -3.56
CA ALA A 24 -5.48 1.14 -2.40
C ALA A 24 -5.91 -0.28 -2.79
N VAL A 25 -5.41 -1.25 -2.05
CA VAL A 25 -5.63 -2.68 -2.28
C VAL A 25 -6.26 -3.28 -1.04
N GLY A 26 -7.16 -4.24 -1.24
CA GLY A 26 -7.82 -4.96 -0.15
C GLY A 26 -7.86 -6.46 -0.38
N ARG A 27 -8.01 -7.22 0.70
CA ARG A 27 -8.40 -8.63 0.63
C ARG A 27 -9.27 -9.03 1.80
N GLU A 28 -10.18 -9.97 1.55
CA GLU A 28 -10.85 -10.72 2.61
C GLU A 28 -9.87 -11.71 3.25
N ARG A 29 -9.95 -11.83 4.57
CA ARG A 29 -9.18 -12.75 5.41
C ARG A 29 -10.06 -13.93 5.80
N ASP A 30 -9.44 -14.99 6.32
CA ASP A 30 -10.15 -16.21 6.73
C ASP A 30 -11.15 -15.99 7.88
N ASP A 31 -11.03 -14.88 8.62
CA ASP A 31 -11.96 -14.48 9.68
C ASP A 31 -13.16 -13.65 9.17
N GLY A 32 -13.30 -13.49 7.85
CA GLY A 32 -14.37 -12.72 7.20
C GLY A 32 -14.18 -11.20 7.29
N LEU A 33 -13.07 -10.72 7.88
CA LEU A 33 -12.71 -9.31 7.88
C LEU A 33 -11.92 -8.96 6.63
N TRP A 34 -12.04 -7.70 6.23
CA TRP A 34 -11.32 -7.12 5.11
C TRP A 34 -10.14 -6.31 5.61
N GLU A 35 -8.95 -6.55 5.08
CA GLU A 35 -7.80 -5.69 5.35
C GLU A 35 -7.43 -4.87 4.12
N GLY A 36 -7.00 -3.63 4.35
CA GLY A 36 -6.54 -2.71 3.32
C GLY A 36 -5.13 -2.21 3.55
N TRP A 37 -4.41 -2.03 2.46
CA TRP A 37 -3.08 -1.42 2.41
C TRP A 37 -2.94 -0.57 1.15
N LEU A 38 -1.83 0.16 1.07
CA LEU A 38 -1.42 0.88 -0.12
C LEU A 38 -0.29 0.13 -0.82
N GLU A 39 -0.30 0.14 -2.15
CA GLU A 39 0.85 -0.24 -2.96
C GLU A 39 1.32 0.98 -3.75
N PHE A 40 2.63 1.22 -3.69
CA PHE A 40 3.28 2.31 -4.41
C PHE A 40 4.06 1.74 -5.59
N ILE A 41 3.57 2.01 -6.80
CA ILE A 41 4.13 1.52 -8.06
C ILE A 41 5.12 2.57 -8.58
N PRO A 42 6.40 2.23 -8.77
CA PRO A 42 7.37 3.13 -9.39
C PRO A 42 6.91 3.56 -10.79
N VAL A 43 7.08 4.83 -11.12
CA VAL A 43 6.71 5.39 -12.44
C VAL A 43 7.87 5.33 -13.43
N ASP A 44 9.08 5.55 -12.93
CA ASP A 44 10.26 5.81 -13.76
C ASP A 44 11.08 4.55 -14.06
N ASP A 45 10.86 3.47 -13.32
CA ASP A 45 11.54 2.20 -13.49
C ASP A 45 10.57 1.02 -13.31
N ASN A 46 11.05 -0.19 -13.60
CA ASN A 46 10.31 -1.43 -13.40
C ASN A 46 10.60 -2.06 -12.03
N ALA A 47 10.95 -1.26 -11.00
CA ALA A 47 11.15 -1.81 -9.68
C ALA A 47 9.83 -2.38 -9.11
N PRO A 48 9.91 -3.36 -8.19
CA PRO A 48 8.71 -3.94 -7.60
C PRO A 48 7.88 -2.89 -6.84
N PRO A 49 6.54 -3.04 -6.81
CA PRO A 49 5.68 -2.22 -5.97
C PRO A 49 6.07 -2.30 -4.49
N ILE A 50 5.88 -1.19 -3.79
CA ILE A 50 6.17 -1.04 -2.38
C ILE A 50 4.84 -1.09 -1.61
N PRO A 51 4.48 -2.19 -0.91
CA PRO A 51 3.33 -2.21 0.01
C PRO A 51 3.55 -1.43 1.32
N SER A 52 2.55 -0.70 1.83
CA SER A 52 2.63 0.03 3.11
C SER A 52 2.56 -0.86 4.37
N GLY A 53 2.21 -2.14 4.20
CA GLY A 53 1.65 -2.95 5.28
C GLY A 53 0.18 -2.59 5.54
N ARG A 54 -0.48 -3.32 6.45
CA ARG A 54 -1.91 -3.12 6.73
C ARG A 54 -2.18 -1.73 7.33
N GLU A 55 -2.99 -0.94 6.64
CA GLU A 55 -3.41 0.40 7.05
C GLU A 55 -4.74 0.36 7.80
N THR A 56 -5.63 -0.59 7.47
CA THR A 56 -6.94 -0.72 8.12
C THR A 56 -7.47 -2.15 8.08
N THR A 57 -8.39 -2.46 9.00
CA THR A 57 -9.22 -3.66 9.01
C THR A 57 -10.68 -3.23 9.10
N GLN A 58 -11.52 -3.74 8.22
CA GLN A 58 -12.92 -3.39 8.07
C GLN A 58 -13.80 -4.64 8.10
N PRO A 59 -15.04 -4.56 8.57
CA PRO A 59 -15.93 -5.72 8.62
C PRO A 59 -16.51 -6.07 7.24
N LYS A 60 -16.48 -5.15 6.28
CA LYS A 60 -17.05 -5.35 4.94
C LYS A 60 -16.18 -4.72 3.86
N ARG A 61 -16.26 -5.28 2.65
CA ARG A 61 -15.64 -4.72 1.43
C ARG A 61 -16.07 -3.27 1.19
N THR A 62 -17.35 -2.94 1.36
CA THR A 62 -17.89 -1.59 1.12
C THR A 62 -17.29 -0.55 2.05
N ASP A 63 -17.04 -0.91 3.31
CA ASP A 63 -16.42 -0.01 4.29
C ASP A 63 -14.94 0.21 3.94
N LEU A 64 -14.28 -0.83 3.41
CA LEU A 64 -12.93 -0.73 2.89
C LEU A 64 -12.85 0.15 1.64
N GLU A 65 -13.82 0.05 0.74
CA GLU A 65 -13.92 0.90 -0.45
C GLU A 65 -14.13 2.37 -0.07
N TYR A 66 -14.98 2.64 0.93
CA TYR A 66 -15.17 4.00 1.45
C TYR A 66 -13.89 4.57 2.07
N TRP A 67 -13.15 3.77 2.85
CA TRP A 67 -11.82 4.15 3.34
C TRP A 67 -10.89 4.53 2.18
N ALA A 68 -10.82 3.70 1.14
CA ALA A 68 -9.93 3.90 0.00
C ALA A 68 -10.24 5.22 -0.75
N GLN A 69 -11.51 5.54 -0.94
CA GLN A 69 -11.95 6.78 -1.59
C GLN A 69 -11.68 8.04 -0.74
N GLY A 70 -11.63 7.90 0.58
CA GLY A 70 -11.36 8.99 1.51
C GLY A 70 -9.86 9.35 1.66
N LEU A 71 -8.96 8.63 1.00
CA LEU A 71 -7.52 8.87 1.14
C LEU A 71 -7.08 10.14 0.42
N THR A 72 -6.32 10.96 1.14
CA THR A 72 -5.80 12.22 0.61
C THR A 72 -4.35 12.07 0.16
N ARG A 73 -3.91 12.94 -0.74
CA ARG A 73 -2.51 13.03 -1.18
C ARG A 73 -1.51 13.09 -0.01
N VAL A 74 -1.84 13.85 1.04
CA VAL A 74 -0.99 13.97 2.25
C VAL A 74 -0.86 12.64 2.97
N TYR A 75 -1.95 11.88 3.09
CA TYR A 75 -1.92 10.55 3.67
C TYR A 75 -1.02 9.59 2.87
N LEU A 76 -1.21 9.55 1.54
CA LEU A 76 -0.44 8.70 0.64
C LEU A 76 1.06 9.01 0.75
N GLN A 77 1.42 10.29 0.80
CA GLN A 77 2.79 10.76 0.94
C GLN A 77 3.42 10.29 2.26
N GLY A 78 2.70 10.41 3.37
CA GLY A 78 3.17 9.94 4.67
C GLY A 78 3.29 8.43 4.76
N ALA A 79 2.36 7.68 4.16
CA ALA A 79 2.41 6.23 4.09
C ALA A 79 3.61 5.73 3.27
N LEU A 80 3.90 6.36 2.12
CA LEU A 80 5.09 6.04 1.32
C LEU A 80 6.38 6.28 2.12
N THR A 81 6.47 7.38 2.86
CA THR A 81 7.65 7.66 3.71
C THR A 81 7.85 6.57 4.77
N ARG A 82 6.78 6.08 5.41
CA ARG A 82 6.88 4.96 6.37
C ARG A 82 7.32 3.66 5.69
N ALA A 83 6.74 3.36 4.53
CA ALA A 83 7.00 2.15 3.77
C ALA A 83 8.43 2.07 3.22
N GLN A 84 9.05 3.23 2.96
CA GLN A 84 10.45 3.34 2.52
C GLN A 84 11.44 3.48 3.69
N SER A 85 10.96 3.50 4.94
CA SER A 85 11.86 3.63 6.10
C SER A 85 12.74 2.38 6.27
N PRO A 86 14.00 2.53 6.74
CA PRO A 86 14.94 1.41 6.88
C PRO A 86 14.40 0.26 7.74
N THR A 87 13.61 0.58 8.77
CA THR A 87 12.97 -0.42 9.63
C THR A 87 12.03 -1.31 8.84
N GLN A 88 11.19 -0.75 7.96
CA GLN A 88 10.28 -1.53 7.13
C GLN A 88 11.00 -2.24 5.98
N ALA A 89 12.09 -1.69 5.46
CA ALA A 89 12.93 -2.38 4.49
C ALA A 89 13.54 -3.68 5.07
N ILE A 90 13.97 -3.64 6.33
CA ILE A 90 14.50 -4.81 7.04
C ILE A 90 13.40 -5.86 7.28
N GLU A 91 12.20 -5.45 7.71
CA GLU A 91 11.07 -6.36 7.90
C GLU A 91 10.64 -7.05 6.60
N ARG A 92 10.70 -6.33 5.47
CA ARG A 92 10.41 -6.89 4.14
C ARG A 92 11.41 -7.94 3.69
N ASP A 93 12.71 -7.64 3.81
CA ASP A 93 13.78 -8.58 3.43
C ASP A 93 13.66 -9.88 4.24
N ARG A 94 13.33 -9.78 5.53
CA ARG A 94 13.06 -10.93 6.38
C ARG A 94 11.83 -11.74 5.94
N ALA A 95 10.70 -11.08 5.69
CA ALA A 95 9.47 -11.77 5.27
C ALA A 95 9.60 -12.48 3.91
N GLN A 96 10.40 -11.91 2.98
CA GLN A 96 10.69 -12.53 1.68
C GLN A 96 11.58 -13.79 1.80
N ARG A 97 12.53 -13.79 2.74
CA ARG A 97 13.41 -14.96 2.98
C ARG A 97 12.72 -16.11 3.70
N GLU A 98 11.73 -15.81 4.55
CA GLU A 98 10.97 -16.82 5.31
C GLU A 98 9.86 -17.48 4.47
N SER A 99 9.55 -16.93 3.28
CA SER A 99 8.50 -17.42 2.36
C SER A 99 9.04 -18.24 1.18
N SER A 100 10.34 -18.58 1.17
CA SER A 100 11.02 -19.39 0.12
C SER A 100 11.53 -20.72 0.66
#